data_AF-A0A1S8X0M7-F1
#
_entry.id   AF-A0A1S8X0M7-F1
#
_cell.length_a   1.000
_cell.length_b   1.000
_cell.length_c   1.000
_cell.angle_alpha   90.00
_cell.angle_beta   90.00
_cell.angle_gamma   90.00
#
_symmetry.space_group_name_H-M   'P 1'
#
loop_
_entity.id
_entity.type
_entity.pdbx_description
1 polymer ?
#
loop_
_entity_poly.entity_id
_entity_poly.type
_entity_poly.pdbx_seq_one_letter_code
_entity_poly.pdbx_strand_id
1 'polypeptide(L)'
;VRHNLTLQCDNLLYNAITSFLDSQLELFEDFYARLTKARSSSEAEELPSVARGLVNQFIHTLVTKWSALSLQLFSAPVDDPDFAYLSTTVSGPSHLIRLVMEKVYRSGIWMNDASVERERDVLLHRELASLGHLFTANDLQIPERFHILQPFISVQEELRLLDRSHVPSEMLQCLKSVNDRIVTTLALVSPDSPPSADDLLPVLIYVII
;
A
#
# COMPACT_ATOMS: atom_id res chain seq x y z
N VAL A 1 12.61 10.11 25.78
CA VAL A 1 11.28 10.19 26.44
C VAL A 1 10.16 10.27 25.41
N ARG A 2 10.05 11.30 24.54
CA ARG A 2 9.00 11.39 23.50
C ARG A 2 8.88 10.18 22.56
N HIS A 3 9.99 9.61 22.06
CA HIS A 3 9.94 8.42 21.21
C HIS A 3 9.34 7.18 21.91
N ASN A 4 9.53 7.07 23.23
CA ASN A 4 8.97 5.98 24.04
C ASN A 4 7.46 6.17 24.26
N LEU A 5 7.02 7.43 24.47
CA LEU A 5 5.59 7.78 24.53
C LEU A 5 4.87 7.50 23.21
N THR A 6 5.46 7.83 22.06
CA THR A 6 4.89 7.53 20.74
C THR A 6 4.66 6.02 20.56
N LEU A 7 5.67 5.20 20.84
CA LEU A 7 5.56 3.74 20.76
C LEU A 7 4.51 3.17 21.71
N GLN A 8 4.38 3.73 22.92
CA GLN A 8 3.36 3.32 23.87
C GLN A 8 1.95 3.68 23.39
N CYS A 9 1.77 4.89 22.84
CA CYS A 9 0.52 5.34 22.24
C CYS A 9 0.11 4.47 21.04
N ASP A 10 1.05 4.14 20.16
CA ASP A 10 0.81 3.25 19.02
C ASP A 10 0.38 1.85 19.48
N ASN A 11 1.02 1.32 20.52
CA ASN A 11 0.67 0.02 21.08
C ASN A 11 -0.73 0.04 21.73
N LEU A 12 -1.06 1.08 22.48
CA LEU A 12 -2.40 1.25 23.05
C LEU A 12 -3.47 1.32 21.96
N LEU A 13 -3.23 2.08 20.90
CA LEU A 13 -4.14 2.16 19.76
C LEU A 13 -4.28 0.81 19.04
N TYR A 14 -3.16 0.13 18.79
CA TYR A 14 -3.15 -1.20 18.18
C TYR A 14 -4.01 -2.20 18.97
N ASN A 15 -3.85 -2.23 20.29
CA ASN A 15 -4.62 -3.12 21.15
C ASN A 15 -6.11 -2.76 21.17
N ALA A 16 -6.44 -1.46 21.22
CA ALA A 16 -7.81 -0.99 21.18
C ALA A 16 -8.51 -1.34 19.85
N ILE A 17 -7.82 -1.14 18.73
CA ILE A 17 -8.36 -1.49 17.40
C ILE A 17 -8.49 -3.00 17.25
N THR A 18 -7.52 -3.78 17.70
CA THR A 18 -7.58 -5.26 17.63
C THR A 18 -8.76 -5.79 18.44
N SER A 19 -8.92 -5.33 19.69
CA SER A 19 -10.08 -5.68 20.52
C SER A 19 -11.40 -5.24 19.90
N PHE A 20 -11.43 -4.06 19.27
CA PHE A 20 -12.60 -3.61 18.51
C PHE A 20 -12.89 -4.57 17.34
N LEU A 21 -11.90 -4.93 16.54
CA LEU A 21 -12.10 -5.83 15.40
C LEU A 21 -12.58 -7.21 15.84
N ASP A 22 -12.04 -7.75 16.93
CA ASP A 22 -12.49 -9.03 17.52
C ASP A 22 -13.97 -8.96 17.95
N SER A 23 -14.44 -7.79 18.42
CA SER A 23 -15.86 -7.58 18.74
C SER A 23 -16.77 -7.50 17.52
N GLN A 24 -16.21 -7.36 16.31
CA GLN A 24 -16.98 -7.24 15.06
C GLN A 24 -17.03 -8.56 14.26
N LEU A 25 -16.84 -9.72 14.92
CA LEU A 25 -16.81 -11.03 14.26
C LEU A 25 -18.01 -11.28 13.32
N GLU A 26 -19.23 -10.98 13.78
CA GLU A 26 -20.46 -11.15 12.97
C GLU A 26 -20.43 -10.32 11.67
N LEU A 27 -19.83 -9.12 11.69
CA LEU A 27 -19.68 -8.31 10.48
C LEU A 27 -18.69 -8.94 9.49
N PHE A 28 -17.61 -9.55 10.00
CA PHE A 28 -16.66 -10.28 9.16
C PHE A 28 -17.33 -11.50 8.54
N GLU A 29 -18.11 -12.27 9.32
CA GLU A 29 -18.84 -13.44 8.82
C GLU A 29 -19.84 -13.06 7.72
N ASP A 30 -20.66 -12.02 7.93
CA ASP A 30 -21.58 -11.51 6.89
C ASP A 30 -20.82 -11.05 5.64
N PHE A 31 -19.74 -10.29 5.82
CA PHE A 31 -18.89 -9.83 4.72
C PHE A 31 -18.34 -11.00 3.89
N TYR A 32 -17.75 -12.00 4.54
CA TYR A 32 -17.19 -13.16 3.84
C TYR A 32 -18.28 -14.02 3.18
N ALA A 33 -19.45 -14.16 3.81
CA ALA A 33 -20.59 -14.87 3.21
C ALA A 33 -21.06 -14.16 1.92
N ARG A 34 -21.21 -12.83 1.96
CA ARG A 34 -21.60 -12.01 0.80
C ARG A 34 -20.55 -12.06 -0.30
N LEU A 35 -19.27 -11.98 0.04
CA LEU A 35 -18.16 -12.08 -0.91
C LEU A 35 -18.12 -13.46 -1.57
N THR A 36 -18.25 -14.53 -0.79
CA THR A 36 -18.28 -15.91 -1.29
C THR A 36 -19.46 -16.14 -2.22
N LYS A 37 -20.64 -15.62 -1.85
CA LYS A 37 -21.83 -15.68 -2.70
C LYS A 37 -21.59 -14.94 -4.01
N ALA A 38 -21.05 -13.72 -3.98
CA ALA A 38 -20.76 -12.94 -5.18
C ALA A 38 -19.82 -13.70 -6.14
N ARG A 39 -18.78 -14.36 -5.61
CA ARG A 39 -17.88 -15.20 -6.41
C ARG A 39 -18.57 -16.39 -7.08
N SER A 40 -19.59 -16.96 -6.44
CA SER A 40 -20.35 -18.09 -7.01
C SER A 40 -21.42 -17.69 -8.01
N SER A 41 -21.92 -16.44 -7.95
CA SER A 41 -23.09 -16.00 -8.70
C SER A 41 -22.78 -15.02 -9.85
N SER A 42 -21.61 -14.39 -9.85
CA SER A 42 -21.26 -13.37 -10.84
C SER A 42 -20.65 -13.98 -12.10
N GLU A 43 -21.05 -13.46 -13.25
CA GLU A 43 -20.23 -13.59 -14.47
C GLU A 43 -18.86 -12.94 -14.20
N ALA A 44 -17.79 -13.51 -14.77
CA ALA A 44 -16.40 -13.19 -14.40
C ALA A 44 -16.05 -11.68 -14.57
N GLU A 45 -16.73 -10.97 -15.48
CA GLU A 45 -16.45 -9.56 -15.77
C GLU A 45 -16.95 -8.57 -14.70
N GLU A 46 -18.04 -8.88 -13.99
CA GLU A 46 -18.62 -7.97 -12.99
C GLU A 46 -18.03 -8.15 -11.59
N LEU A 47 -17.43 -9.32 -11.32
CA LEU A 47 -16.97 -9.73 -10.00
C LEU A 47 -16.00 -8.75 -9.32
N PRO A 48 -14.97 -8.19 -10.00
CA PRO A 48 -14.05 -7.24 -9.36
C PRO A 48 -14.77 -5.96 -8.89
N SER A 49 -15.76 -5.49 -9.65
CA SER A 49 -16.52 -4.29 -9.33
C SER A 49 -17.42 -4.50 -8.10
N VAL A 50 -18.10 -5.65 -8.04
CA VAL A 50 -18.97 -6.06 -6.92
C VAL A 50 -18.14 -6.28 -5.67
N ALA A 51 -17.04 -7.02 -5.75
CA ALA A 51 -16.13 -7.27 -4.63
C ALA A 51 -15.57 -5.96 -4.06
N ARG A 52 -15.13 -5.04 -4.92
CA ARG A 52 -14.69 -3.70 -4.50
C ARG A 52 -15.79 -2.93 -3.77
N GLY A 53 -17.04 -3.00 -4.25
CA GLY A 53 -18.18 -2.40 -3.58
C GLY A 53 -18.41 -2.96 -2.18
N LEU A 54 -18.36 -4.29 -2.03
CA LEU A 54 -18.51 -4.98 -0.74
C LEU A 54 -17.39 -4.59 0.25
N VAL A 55 -16.13 -4.58 -0.20
CA VAL A 55 -14.98 -4.19 0.63
C VAL A 55 -15.10 -2.74 1.10
N ASN A 56 -15.44 -1.82 0.18
CA ASN A 56 -15.60 -0.40 0.53
C ASN A 56 -16.74 -0.19 1.53
N GLN A 57 -17.87 -0.87 1.33
CA GLN A 57 -19.00 -0.81 2.27
C GLN A 57 -18.59 -1.35 3.65
N PHE A 58 -17.91 -2.50 3.69
CA PHE A 58 -17.45 -3.13 4.93
C PHE A 58 -16.48 -2.22 5.71
N ILE A 59 -15.46 -1.68 5.03
CA ILE A 59 -14.51 -0.73 5.62
C ILE A 59 -15.23 0.51 6.13
N HIS A 60 -16.13 1.09 5.34
CA HIS A 60 -16.89 2.28 5.75
C HIS A 60 -17.72 2.03 7.02
N THR A 61 -18.38 0.87 7.13
CA THR A 61 -19.12 0.48 8.34
C THR A 61 -18.21 0.36 9.55
N LEU A 62 -17.07 -0.31 9.42
CA LEU A 62 -16.11 -0.45 10.52
C LEU A 62 -15.53 0.89 10.96
N VAL A 63 -15.13 1.74 10.02
CA VAL A 63 -14.61 3.09 10.32
C VAL A 63 -15.67 3.93 11.03
N THR A 64 -16.92 3.87 10.58
CA THR A 64 -18.02 4.61 11.22
C THR A 64 -18.26 4.14 12.66
N LYS A 65 -18.30 2.82 12.89
CA LYS A 65 -18.44 2.24 14.23
C LYS A 65 -17.25 2.58 15.13
N TRP A 66 -16.03 2.49 14.59
CA TRP A 66 -14.82 2.87 15.31
C TRP A 66 -14.84 4.34 15.70
N SER A 67 -15.15 5.25 14.78
CA SER A 67 -15.21 6.70 15.07
C SER A 67 -16.21 7.03 16.18
N ALA A 68 -17.36 6.34 16.22
CA ALA A 68 -18.34 6.52 17.29
C ALA A 68 -17.81 6.04 18.65
N LEU A 69 -17.11 4.91 18.68
CA LEU A 69 -16.52 4.33 19.89
C LEU A 69 -15.28 5.11 20.36
N SER A 70 -14.42 5.54 19.44
CA SER A 70 -13.17 6.25 19.73
C SER A 70 -13.45 7.61 20.37
N LEU A 71 -14.53 8.28 19.95
CA LEU A 71 -14.99 9.51 20.62
C LEU A 71 -15.28 9.26 22.11
N GLN A 72 -15.80 8.09 22.47
CA GLN A 72 -16.08 7.73 23.87
C GLN A 72 -14.81 7.31 24.62
N LEU A 73 -13.95 6.50 23.99
CA LEU A 73 -12.72 5.97 24.60
C LEU A 73 -11.65 7.04 24.82
N PHE A 74 -11.53 7.99 23.90
CA PHE A 74 -10.51 9.04 23.92
C PHE A 74 -11.07 10.41 24.29
N SER A 75 -12.21 10.46 25.01
CA SER A 75 -12.76 11.67 25.65
C SER A 75 -11.88 12.26 26.77
N ALA A 76 -10.60 11.88 26.82
CA ALA A 76 -9.63 12.44 27.76
C ALA A 76 -9.52 13.96 27.57
N PRO A 77 -9.29 14.74 28.64
CA PRO A 77 -9.20 16.19 28.54
C PRO A 77 -8.09 16.55 27.55
N VAL A 78 -8.46 17.33 26.54
CA VAL A 78 -7.63 17.79 25.40
C VAL A 78 -6.40 18.60 25.86
N ASP A 79 -6.31 18.90 27.15
CA ASP A 79 -5.28 19.71 27.78
C ASP A 79 -4.01 18.92 28.19
N ASP A 80 -3.98 17.58 28.02
CA ASP A 80 -2.76 16.81 28.25
C ASP A 80 -1.90 16.72 26.96
N PRO A 81 -0.75 17.43 26.91
CA PRO A 81 0.12 17.45 25.73
C PRO A 81 0.73 16.07 25.41
N ASP A 82 0.75 15.13 26.36
CA ASP A 82 1.27 13.78 26.14
C ASP A 82 0.28 12.90 25.35
N PHE A 83 -1.02 13.20 25.43
CA PHE A 83 -2.08 12.48 24.70
C PHE A 83 -2.57 13.21 23.44
N ALA A 84 -2.17 14.47 23.22
CA ALA A 84 -2.43 15.20 21.98
C ALA A 84 -1.94 14.45 20.72
N TYR A 85 -0.94 13.56 20.86
CA TYR A 85 -0.47 12.68 19.79
C TYR A 85 -1.56 11.74 19.26
N LEU A 86 -2.38 11.18 20.15
CA LEU A 86 -3.49 10.27 19.81
C LEU A 86 -4.63 10.99 19.09
N SER A 87 -4.82 12.29 19.31
CA SER A 87 -5.87 13.07 18.67
C SER A 87 -5.46 13.68 17.32
N THR A 88 -4.16 13.91 17.09
CA THR A 88 -3.67 14.72 15.94
C THR A 88 -2.94 13.94 14.85
N THR A 89 -2.34 12.78 15.13
CA THR A 89 -1.40 12.16 14.16
C THR A 89 -1.62 10.68 13.88
N VAL A 90 -2.16 9.90 14.83
CA VAL A 90 -2.51 8.50 14.54
C VAL A 90 -4.00 8.44 14.19
N SER A 91 -4.29 8.54 12.89
CA SER A 91 -5.64 8.29 12.39
C SER A 91 -5.99 6.83 12.68
N GLY A 92 -6.67 6.57 13.80
CA GLY A 92 -7.24 5.27 14.14
C GLY A 92 -7.93 4.59 12.94
N PRO A 93 -8.67 5.33 12.09
CA PRO A 93 -9.18 4.80 10.81
C PRO A 93 -8.12 4.21 9.89
N SER A 94 -6.96 4.86 9.70
CA SER A 94 -5.90 4.34 8.82
C SER A 94 -5.31 3.04 9.35
N HIS A 95 -5.08 2.95 10.66
CA HIS A 95 -4.56 1.73 11.29
C HIS A 95 -5.58 0.58 11.23
N LEU A 96 -6.85 0.89 11.46
CA LEU A 96 -7.96 -0.05 11.28
C LEU A 96 -8.03 -0.55 9.84
N ILE A 97 -7.98 0.35 8.86
CA ILE A 97 -7.99 -0.02 7.43
C ILE A 97 -6.83 -0.96 7.11
N ARG A 98 -5.63 -0.68 7.62
CA ARG A 98 -4.47 -1.54 7.40
C ARG A 98 -4.70 -2.95 7.94
N LEU A 99 -5.14 -3.09 9.19
CA LEU A 99 -5.42 -4.41 9.79
C LEU A 99 -6.56 -5.16 9.07
N VAL A 100 -7.61 -4.45 8.67
CA VAL A 100 -8.70 -5.05 7.88
C VAL A 100 -8.19 -5.51 6.52
N MET A 101 -7.44 -4.67 5.82
CA MET A 101 -6.86 -5.02 4.52
C MET A 101 -5.92 -6.21 4.63
N GLU A 102 -5.10 -6.34 5.67
CA GLU A 102 -4.26 -7.54 5.89
C GLU A 102 -5.07 -8.84 5.96
N LYS A 103 -6.29 -8.80 6.53
CA LYS A 103 -7.17 -9.98 6.60
C LYS A 103 -7.89 -10.24 5.28
N VAL A 104 -8.37 -9.19 4.62
CA VAL A 104 -9.20 -9.30 3.42
C VAL A 104 -8.36 -9.48 2.15
N TYR A 105 -7.09 -9.06 2.15
CA TYR A 105 -6.21 -9.04 0.97
C TYR A 105 -6.17 -10.39 0.26
N ARG A 106 -6.03 -11.50 0.99
CA ARG A 106 -6.00 -12.85 0.38
C ARG A 106 -7.28 -13.23 -0.36
N SER A 107 -8.40 -12.61 -0.01
CA SER A 107 -9.69 -12.81 -0.67
C SER A 107 -9.91 -11.84 -1.85
N GLY A 108 -9.13 -10.75 -1.91
CA GLY A 108 -9.20 -9.72 -2.95
C GLY A 108 -8.01 -9.70 -3.92
N ILE A 109 -6.96 -10.47 -3.65
CA ILE A 109 -5.90 -10.75 -4.62
C ILE A 109 -6.35 -11.86 -5.56
N TRP A 110 -5.99 -11.72 -6.83
CA TRP A 110 -6.33 -12.67 -7.88
C TRP A 110 -7.84 -13.01 -7.96
N MET A 111 -8.67 -11.95 -8.04
CA MET A 111 -10.13 -12.08 -8.03
C MET A 111 -10.73 -12.69 -9.30
N ASN A 112 -9.96 -12.75 -10.39
CA ASN A 112 -10.44 -13.37 -11.63
C ASN A 112 -10.23 -14.88 -11.52
N ASP A 113 -9.18 -15.38 -12.16
CA ASP A 113 -8.74 -16.76 -12.03
C ASP A 113 -7.40 -16.79 -11.29
N ALA A 114 -7.45 -17.28 -10.05
CA ALA A 114 -6.29 -17.34 -9.18
C ALA A 114 -5.12 -18.18 -9.74
N SER A 115 -5.43 -19.17 -10.59
CA SER A 115 -4.40 -19.97 -11.25
C SER A 115 -3.71 -19.18 -12.36
N VAL A 116 -4.49 -18.51 -13.21
CA VAL A 116 -4.00 -17.69 -14.33
C VAL A 116 -3.24 -16.48 -13.83
N GLU A 117 -3.74 -15.78 -12.82
CA GLU A 117 -3.10 -14.56 -12.31
C GLU A 117 -1.80 -14.90 -11.56
N ARG A 118 -1.74 -16.02 -10.82
CA ARG A 118 -0.48 -16.52 -10.27
C ARG A 118 0.52 -16.90 -11.35
N GLU A 119 0.07 -17.54 -12.43
CA GLU A 119 0.94 -17.89 -13.56
C GLU A 119 1.49 -16.63 -14.24
N ARG A 120 0.67 -15.57 -14.37
CA ARG A 120 1.11 -14.26 -14.87
C ARG A 120 2.20 -13.64 -14.00
N ASP A 121 2.06 -13.68 -12.67
CA ASP A 121 3.07 -13.15 -11.76
C ASP A 121 4.39 -13.94 -11.88
N VAL A 122 4.31 -15.27 -11.93
CA VAL A 122 5.49 -16.14 -12.12
C VAL A 122 6.17 -15.88 -13.46
N LEU A 123 5.38 -15.76 -14.54
CA LEU A 123 5.89 -15.45 -15.86
C LEU A 123 6.57 -14.08 -15.87
N LEU A 124 5.93 -13.04 -15.33
CA LEU A 124 6.49 -11.70 -15.24
C LEU A 124 7.83 -11.71 -14.49
N HIS A 125 7.89 -12.33 -13.31
CA HIS A 125 9.14 -12.42 -12.54
C HIS A 125 10.25 -13.17 -13.29
N ARG A 126 9.91 -14.24 -14.00
CA ARG A 126 10.87 -14.99 -14.81
C ARG A 126 11.40 -14.14 -15.97
N GLU A 127 10.53 -13.44 -16.68
CA GLU A 127 10.92 -12.59 -17.80
C GLU A 127 11.78 -11.41 -17.31
N LEU A 128 11.40 -10.73 -16.22
CA LEU A 128 12.23 -9.67 -15.62
C LEU A 128 13.62 -10.17 -15.23
N ALA A 129 13.72 -11.34 -14.58
CA ALA A 129 15.00 -11.93 -14.23
C ALA A 129 15.86 -12.24 -15.48
N SER A 130 15.24 -12.71 -16.57
CA SER A 130 15.95 -12.92 -17.84
C SER A 130 16.40 -11.60 -18.46
N LEU A 131 15.55 -10.56 -18.43
CA LEU A 131 15.88 -9.24 -18.95
C LEU A 131 17.02 -8.58 -18.17
N GLY A 132 17.08 -8.76 -16.85
CA GLY A 132 18.16 -8.21 -16.01
C GLY A 132 19.56 -8.71 -16.34
N HIS A 133 19.68 -9.82 -17.06
CA HIS A 133 20.96 -10.33 -17.57
C HIS A 133 21.30 -9.84 -18.99
N LEU A 134 20.30 -9.38 -19.75
CA LEU A 134 20.42 -9.07 -21.17
C LEU A 134 20.43 -7.57 -21.46
N PHE A 135 19.70 -6.78 -20.67
CA PHE A 135 19.50 -5.36 -20.92
C PHE A 135 20.46 -4.51 -20.10
N THR A 136 21.03 -3.52 -20.78
CA THR A 136 21.81 -2.44 -20.19
C THR A 136 21.00 -1.14 -20.22
N ALA A 137 21.46 -0.12 -19.50
CA ALA A 137 20.81 1.19 -19.54
C ALA A 137 20.81 1.82 -20.95
N ASN A 138 21.78 1.46 -21.79
CA ASN A 138 21.82 1.89 -23.20
C ASN A 138 20.66 1.33 -24.01
N ASP A 139 20.30 0.07 -23.78
CA ASP A 139 19.22 -0.60 -24.50
C ASP A 139 17.86 0.05 -24.19
N LEU A 140 17.73 0.67 -23.01
CA LEU A 140 16.56 1.43 -22.60
C LEU A 140 16.66 2.93 -22.95
N GLN A 141 17.73 3.35 -23.64
CA GLN A 141 17.97 4.75 -24.02
C GLN A 141 18.11 5.70 -22.82
N ILE A 142 18.59 5.21 -21.67
CA ILE A 142 18.95 6.08 -20.55
C ILE A 142 20.16 6.91 -20.97
N PRO A 143 20.10 8.26 -20.91
CA PRO A 143 21.23 9.12 -21.26
C PRO A 143 22.50 8.78 -20.49
N GLU A 144 23.65 8.76 -21.19
CA GLU A 144 24.95 8.39 -20.61
C GLU A 144 25.32 9.15 -19.34
N ARG A 145 24.92 10.43 -19.24
CA ARG A 145 25.11 11.24 -18.04
C ARG A 145 24.56 10.59 -16.78
N PHE A 146 23.48 9.83 -16.87
CA PHE A 146 22.85 9.16 -15.73
C PHE A 146 23.40 7.76 -15.43
N HIS A 147 24.31 7.22 -16.25
CA HIS A 147 24.85 5.88 -16.04
C HIS A 147 25.65 5.75 -14.75
N ILE A 148 26.23 6.86 -14.27
CA ILE A 148 26.92 6.90 -12.97
C ILE A 148 26.01 6.54 -11.78
N LEU A 149 24.68 6.66 -11.96
CA LEU A 149 23.69 6.36 -10.94
C LEU A 149 23.29 4.88 -10.93
N GLN A 150 23.71 4.08 -11.91
CA GLN A 150 23.37 2.66 -11.99
C GLN A 150 23.86 1.89 -10.75
N PRO A 151 23.07 0.90 -10.25
CA PRO A 151 21.77 0.44 -10.75
C PRO A 151 20.57 1.20 -10.13
N PHE A 152 20.75 2.46 -9.74
CA PHE A 152 19.73 3.30 -9.11
C PHE A 152 19.22 2.73 -7.77
N ILE A 153 20.15 2.28 -6.91
CA ILE A 153 19.87 1.59 -5.64
C ILE A 153 18.84 2.32 -4.78
N SER A 154 18.93 3.65 -4.65
CA SER A 154 18.00 4.46 -3.86
C SER A 154 16.55 4.35 -4.35
N VAL A 155 16.35 4.24 -5.67
CA VAL A 155 15.02 4.06 -6.28
C VAL A 155 14.55 2.63 -6.09
N GLN A 156 15.43 1.64 -6.28
CA GLN A 156 15.08 0.23 -6.06
C GLN A 156 14.67 -0.03 -4.60
N GLU A 157 15.35 0.57 -3.63
CA GLU A 157 14.99 0.47 -2.21
C GLU A 157 13.60 1.05 -1.92
N GLU A 158 13.26 2.19 -2.53
CA GLU A 158 11.93 2.79 -2.43
C GLU A 158 10.87 1.88 -3.08
N LEU A 159 11.16 1.30 -4.26
CA LEU A 159 10.23 0.39 -4.96
C LEU A 159 9.97 -0.89 -4.16
N ARG A 160 10.98 -1.44 -3.47
CA ARG A 160 10.83 -2.62 -2.59
C ARG A 160 9.89 -2.38 -1.40
N LEU A 161 9.51 -1.13 -1.13
CA LEU A 161 8.49 -0.82 -0.11
C LEU A 161 7.07 -1.12 -0.59
N LEU A 162 6.85 -1.31 -1.90
CA LEU A 162 5.53 -1.55 -2.48
C LEU A 162 4.85 -2.78 -1.85
N ASP A 163 5.61 -3.85 -1.65
CA ASP A 163 5.11 -5.12 -1.09
C ASP A 163 4.92 -5.10 0.44
N ARG A 164 5.25 -3.99 1.11
CA ARG A 164 5.11 -3.88 2.58
C ARG A 164 3.70 -3.54 3.04
N SER A 165 2.81 -3.17 2.12
CA SER A 165 1.44 -2.81 2.44
C SER A 165 0.44 -3.47 1.51
N HIS A 166 -0.67 -3.92 2.08
CA HIS A 166 -1.84 -4.37 1.35
C HIS A 166 -2.90 -3.27 1.18
N VAL A 167 -2.63 -2.06 1.64
CA VAL A 167 -3.55 -0.93 1.54
C VAL A 167 -3.31 -0.18 0.22
N PRO A 168 -4.30 -0.11 -0.69
CA PRO A 168 -4.10 0.51 -2.01
C PRO A 168 -3.59 1.95 -1.98
N SER A 169 -4.03 2.76 -1.02
CA SER A 169 -3.55 4.14 -0.88
C SER A 169 -2.08 4.23 -0.47
N GLU A 170 -1.59 3.30 0.37
CA GLU A 170 -0.19 3.23 0.75
C GLU A 170 0.68 2.72 -0.41
N MET A 171 0.19 1.76 -1.20
CA MET A 171 0.86 1.30 -2.43
C MET A 171 0.99 2.43 -3.45
N LEU A 172 -0.08 3.20 -3.69
CA LEU A 172 -0.04 4.38 -4.57
C LEU A 172 0.92 5.45 -4.06
N GLN A 173 0.96 5.68 -2.75
CA GLN A 173 1.90 6.61 -2.14
C GLN A 173 3.36 6.15 -2.32
N CYS A 174 3.63 4.84 -2.21
CA CYS A 174 4.94 4.28 -2.52
C CYS A 174 5.33 4.52 -3.99
N LEU A 175 4.44 4.25 -4.95
CA LEU A 175 4.71 4.52 -6.37
C LEU A 175 4.98 6.00 -6.64
N LYS A 176 4.27 6.90 -5.97
CA LYS A 176 4.57 8.34 -6.02
C LYS A 176 5.96 8.64 -5.47
N SER A 177 6.31 8.09 -4.31
CA SER A 177 7.65 8.25 -3.72
C SER A 177 8.76 7.70 -4.62
N VAL A 178 8.53 6.60 -5.33
CA VAL A 178 9.47 6.06 -6.33
C VAL A 178 9.72 7.09 -7.44
N ASN A 179 8.65 7.68 -7.99
CA ASN A 179 8.78 8.72 -9.01
C ASN A 179 9.54 9.96 -8.49
N ASP A 180 9.17 10.44 -7.31
CA ASP A 180 9.85 11.57 -6.66
C ASP A 180 11.33 11.26 -6.38
N ARG A 181 11.64 10.00 -6.03
CA ARG A 181 13.01 9.52 -5.83
C ARG A 181 13.81 9.49 -7.12
N ILE A 182 13.20 9.07 -8.25
CA ILE A 182 13.84 9.12 -9.57
C ILE A 182 14.19 10.57 -9.89
N VAL A 183 13.21 11.48 -9.83
CA VAL A 183 13.41 12.91 -10.14
C VAL A 183 14.54 13.49 -9.29
N THR A 184 14.52 13.24 -7.98
CA THR A 184 15.55 13.71 -7.06
C THR A 184 16.92 13.14 -7.41
N THR A 185 17.00 11.85 -7.73
CA THR A 185 18.27 11.17 -8.06
C THR A 185 18.87 11.69 -9.36
N LEU A 186 18.05 11.92 -10.40
CA LEU A 186 18.51 12.49 -11.66
C LEU A 186 18.93 13.96 -11.52
N ALA A 187 18.22 14.74 -10.70
CA ALA A 187 18.56 16.14 -10.43
C ALA A 187 19.93 16.31 -9.73
N LEU A 188 20.46 15.28 -9.05
CA LEU A 188 21.82 15.31 -8.50
C LEU A 188 22.90 15.41 -9.58
N VAL A 189 22.65 14.84 -10.76
CA VAL A 189 23.57 14.83 -11.89
C VAL A 189 23.34 16.04 -12.81
N SER A 190 22.10 16.50 -12.92
CA SER A 190 21.72 17.61 -13.79
C SER A 190 20.84 18.61 -13.04
N PRO A 191 21.42 19.40 -12.12
CA PRO A 191 20.64 20.32 -11.27
C PRO A 191 19.95 21.44 -12.05
N ASP A 192 20.55 21.86 -13.17
CA ASP A 192 20.03 22.96 -14.00
C ASP A 192 19.03 22.49 -15.08
N SER A 193 18.81 21.19 -15.21
CA SER A 193 17.93 20.60 -16.21
C SER A 193 16.99 19.60 -15.55
N PRO A 194 15.75 20.00 -15.24
CA PRO A 194 14.80 19.09 -14.60
C PRO A 194 14.54 17.90 -15.54
N PRO A 195 14.52 16.67 -15.00
CA PRO A 195 14.33 15.48 -15.81
C PRO A 195 12.92 15.46 -16.41
N SER A 196 12.84 15.05 -17.68
CA SER A 196 11.61 14.94 -18.45
C SER A 196 11.02 13.52 -18.39
N ALA A 197 9.83 13.31 -18.94
CA ALA A 197 9.23 11.97 -19.03
C ALA A 197 10.12 10.98 -19.80
N ASP A 198 10.86 11.46 -20.79
CA ASP A 198 11.80 10.67 -21.59
C ASP A 198 13.04 10.25 -20.79
N ASP A 199 13.36 10.95 -19.70
CA ASP A 199 14.40 10.55 -18.75
C ASP A 199 13.84 9.61 -17.66
N LEU A 200 12.58 9.82 -17.24
CA LEU A 200 11.94 9.09 -16.13
C LEU A 200 11.57 7.65 -16.51
N LEU A 201 10.87 7.46 -17.63
CA LEU A 201 10.30 6.16 -17.99
C LEU A 201 11.38 5.08 -18.21
N PRO A 202 12.47 5.34 -18.95
CA PRO A 202 13.58 4.40 -19.07
C PRO A 202 14.18 3.98 -17.71
N VAL A 203 14.38 4.93 -16.80
CA VAL A 203 14.92 4.65 -15.46
C VAL A 203 13.94 3.81 -14.65
N LEU A 204 12.64 4.10 -14.71
CA LEU A 204 11.62 3.31 -14.04
C LEU A 204 11.61 1.86 -14.55
N ILE A 205 11.66 1.65 -15.86
CA ILE A 205 11.73 0.30 -16.46
C ILE A 205 13.01 -0.41 -15.99
N TYR A 206 14.17 0.27 -16.06
CA TYR A 206 15.44 -0.28 -15.60
C TYR A 206 15.43 -0.69 -14.13
N VAL A 207 14.74 0.07 -13.27
CA VAL A 207 14.63 -0.20 -11.83
C VAL A 207 13.66 -1.36 -11.53
N ILE A 208 12.63 -1.55 -12.36
CA ILE A 208 11.67 -2.66 -12.24
C ILE A 208 12.29 -4.00 -12.66
N ILE A 209 13.13 -3.99 -13.70
CA ILE A 209 13.93 -5.13 -14.15
C ILE A 209 14.97 -5.49 -13.09
#